data_AF-A0A839JFT8-F1
#
_entry.id   AF-A0A839JFT8-F1
#
_cell.length_a   1.000
_cell.length_b   1.000
_cell.length_c   1.000
_cell.angle_alpha   90.00
_cell.angle_beta   90.00
_cell.angle_gamma   90.00
#
_symmetry.space_group_name_H-M   'P 1'
#
loop_
_entity.id
_entity.type
_entity.pdbx_description
1 polymer ?
#
loop_
_entity_poly.entity_id
_entity_poly.type
_entity_poly.pdbx_seq_one_letter_code
_entity_poly.pdbx_strand_id
1 'polypeptide(L)'
;MRTERGSARPGPRYRRLHGRRRRTRGHHPGQGRHHLLQDRPPGRLRRDLLRGPEAGPNVLCLPAELAFERAGSAGVPYPHVTCAIADPVTGEVLDGEATGELLVRGPSVFAGYLGNPDATAQSLRGGWLHTGDLVRRDAEGYHWVLDRIDDLYITSGENVSPVEVEQALLAHPGVARVAVVGVPDERRGEVGLALVVRRPGVAVDEVALLEHCRERLARFKVPAEVRFVAELPHGSLDKVRRATLRERVGS
;
A
#
# COMPACT_ATOMS: atom_id res chain seq x y z
N MET A 1 -24.18 -50.85 -10.32
CA MET A 1 -24.97 -50.79 -9.06
C MET A 1 -23.95 -50.55 -7.96
N ARG A 2 -23.93 -49.48 -7.15
CA ARG A 2 -24.90 -48.45 -6.77
C ARG A 2 -24.10 -47.19 -6.44
N THR A 3 -24.63 -46.06 -6.88
CA THR A 3 -24.14 -44.69 -6.67
C THR A 3 -24.54 -44.17 -5.29
N GLU A 4 -23.65 -43.44 -4.61
CA GLU A 4 -24.03 -42.56 -3.50
C GLU A 4 -23.72 -41.10 -3.86
N ARG A 5 -24.76 -40.28 -3.74
CA ARG A 5 -24.78 -38.82 -3.92
C ARG A 5 -24.93 -38.19 -2.55
N GLY A 6 -24.23 -37.09 -2.32
CA GLY A 6 -24.50 -36.12 -1.25
C GLY A 6 -23.30 -35.18 -1.14
N SER A 7 -23.41 -33.87 -1.00
CA SER A 7 -24.53 -32.96 -0.77
C SER A 7 -23.96 -31.56 -1.04
N ALA A 8 -24.36 -30.91 -2.14
CA ALA A 8 -23.93 -29.55 -2.44
C ALA A 8 -24.76 -28.53 -1.63
N ARG A 9 -24.09 -27.71 -0.81
CA ARG A 9 -24.71 -26.56 -0.14
C ARG A 9 -24.98 -25.45 -1.17
N PRO A 10 -26.10 -24.72 -1.11
CA PRO A 10 -26.42 -23.70 -2.11
C PRO A 10 -25.67 -22.40 -1.82
N GLY A 11 -25.00 -21.86 -2.84
CA GLY A 11 -24.42 -20.52 -2.82
C GLY A 11 -25.49 -19.41 -2.80
N PRO A 12 -25.10 -18.17 -2.43
CA PRO A 12 -26.04 -17.06 -2.25
C PRO A 12 -26.69 -16.64 -3.58
N ARG A 13 -28.02 -16.54 -3.58
CA ARG A 13 -28.84 -16.13 -4.72
C ARG A 13 -28.81 -14.61 -4.88
N TYR A 14 -28.28 -14.11 -6.00
CA TYR A 14 -28.38 -12.69 -6.38
C TYR A 14 -29.80 -12.35 -6.85
N ARG A 15 -30.46 -11.42 -6.16
CA ARG A 15 -31.79 -10.90 -6.52
C ARG A 15 -31.64 -9.82 -7.60
N ARG A 16 -32.17 -10.08 -8.80
CA ARG A 16 -32.27 -9.08 -9.88
C ARG A 16 -33.17 -7.92 -9.43
N LEU A 17 -32.62 -6.71 -9.34
CA LEU A 17 -33.40 -5.49 -9.19
C LEU A 17 -33.67 -4.90 -10.58
N HIS A 18 -34.94 -4.88 -10.97
CA HIS A 18 -35.42 -4.25 -12.19
C HIS A 18 -35.28 -2.72 -12.12
N GLY A 19 -34.74 -2.14 -13.18
CA GLY A 19 -34.53 -0.70 -13.30
C GLY A 19 -35.82 0.11 -13.32
N ARG A 20 -35.80 1.25 -12.60
CA ARG A 20 -36.70 2.37 -12.86
C ARG A 20 -35.85 3.58 -13.24
N ARG A 21 -35.91 3.96 -14.51
CA ARG A 21 -35.40 5.22 -15.04
C ARG A 21 -36.19 6.37 -14.40
N ARG A 22 -35.51 7.33 -13.76
CA ARG A 22 -36.05 8.67 -13.54
C ARG A 22 -35.26 9.66 -14.39
N ARG A 23 -35.95 10.26 -15.36
CA ARG A 23 -35.54 11.50 -16.03
C ARG A 23 -35.95 12.66 -15.13
N THR A 24 -35.09 13.66 -14.99
CA THR A 24 -35.54 15.06 -14.79
C THR A 24 -34.57 16.04 -15.44
N ARG A 25 -35.18 17.06 -16.04
CA ARG A 25 -34.67 18.14 -16.89
C ARG A 25 -33.63 19.04 -16.20
N GLY A 26 -32.79 19.68 -17.01
CA GLY A 26 -31.84 20.69 -16.59
C GLY A 26 -32.44 22.09 -16.41
N HIS A 27 -31.65 22.96 -15.76
CA HIS A 27 -31.77 24.41 -15.79
C HIS A 27 -30.39 25.03 -15.47
N HIS A 28 -30.08 26.16 -16.11
CA HIS A 28 -28.78 26.87 -16.13
C HIS A 28 -28.70 27.96 -15.01
N PRO A 29 -27.62 28.77 -14.88
CA PRO A 29 -26.99 29.09 -13.59
C PRO A 29 -27.34 30.49 -13.02
N GLY A 30 -27.11 30.69 -11.72
CA GLY A 30 -27.21 31.99 -11.03
C GLY A 30 -26.46 31.99 -9.69
N GLN A 31 -25.73 33.08 -9.43
CA GLN A 31 -24.74 33.28 -8.35
C GLN A 31 -25.37 33.63 -6.98
N GLY A 32 -24.58 33.45 -5.89
CA GLY A 32 -24.74 34.10 -4.57
C GLY A 32 -24.91 33.11 -3.40
N ARG A 33 -23.83 32.62 -2.76
CA ARG A 33 -23.07 33.16 -1.61
C ARG A 33 -23.62 32.84 -0.19
N HIS A 34 -22.72 32.20 0.57
CA HIS A 34 -22.51 32.18 2.03
C HIS A 34 -23.21 31.14 2.94
N HIS A 35 -22.31 30.37 3.59
CA HIS A 35 -22.36 29.78 4.93
C HIS A 35 -23.22 28.52 5.14
N LEU A 36 -22.58 27.36 4.98
CA LEU A 36 -22.40 26.33 6.01
C LEU A 36 -21.59 25.18 5.39
N LEU A 37 -20.49 24.76 6.03
CA LEU A 37 -19.79 23.45 5.96
C LEU A 37 -18.32 23.64 6.35
N GLN A 38 -18.10 24.16 7.56
CA GLN A 38 -16.98 23.70 8.37
C GLN A 38 -17.47 22.43 9.05
N ASP A 39 -17.07 21.28 8.52
CA ASP A 39 -16.91 20.00 9.20
C ASP A 39 -16.32 19.02 8.18
N ARG A 40 -15.00 19.13 7.97
CA ARG A 40 -14.22 18.12 7.24
C ARG A 40 -13.61 17.18 8.29
N PRO A 41 -13.96 15.89 8.33
CA PRO A 41 -13.28 14.94 9.20
C PRO A 41 -11.81 14.76 8.76
N PRO A 42 -10.87 14.61 9.72
CA PRO A 42 -9.48 14.36 9.42
C PRO A 42 -9.30 12.87 9.12
N GLY A 43 -8.83 12.54 7.92
CA GLY A 43 -8.59 11.15 7.52
C GLY A 43 -8.67 10.98 6.03
N ARG A 44 -7.64 11.45 5.31
CA ARG A 44 -7.49 11.15 3.89
C ARG A 44 -7.24 9.65 3.76
N LEU A 45 -8.27 8.88 3.42
CA LEU A 45 -8.17 7.50 2.99
C LEU A 45 -7.13 7.42 1.85
N ARG A 46 -6.01 6.74 2.10
CA ARG A 46 -4.98 6.45 1.10
C ARG A 46 -5.57 5.51 0.04
N ARG A 47 -6.22 6.09 -0.96
CA ARG A 47 -6.83 5.39 -2.10
C ARG A 47 -5.82 5.10 -3.22
N ASP A 48 -4.56 5.52 -3.03
CA ASP A 48 -3.59 5.68 -4.13
C ASP A 48 -2.56 4.54 -4.25
N LEU A 49 -2.67 3.47 -3.45
CA LEU A 49 -1.61 2.45 -3.38
C LEU A 49 -1.71 1.33 -4.44
N LEU A 50 -2.81 1.20 -5.19
CA LEU A 50 -2.95 0.16 -6.25
C LEU A 50 -2.88 0.71 -7.67
N ARG A 51 -2.16 1.82 -7.88
CA ARG A 51 -2.11 2.47 -9.20
C ARG A 51 -0.82 2.14 -9.95
N GLY A 52 -0.83 1.00 -10.64
CA GLY A 52 0.05 0.72 -11.78
C GLY A 52 -0.77 0.62 -13.07
N PRO A 53 -0.28 1.09 -14.24
CA PRO A 53 -0.98 0.89 -15.51
C PRO A 53 -1.09 -0.59 -15.92
N GLU A 54 -0.30 -1.46 -15.30
CA GLU A 54 -0.14 -2.89 -15.60
C GLU A 54 -1.37 -3.73 -15.21
N ALA A 55 -2.12 -3.30 -14.19
CA ALA A 55 -3.27 -4.02 -13.65
C ALA A 55 -4.65 -3.45 -14.09
N GLY A 56 -4.67 -2.36 -14.87
CA GLY A 56 -5.89 -1.58 -15.10
C GLY A 56 -6.39 -0.85 -13.83
N PRO A 57 -7.51 -0.10 -13.87
CA PRO A 57 -7.96 0.66 -12.71
C PRO A 57 -8.46 -0.27 -11.59
N ASN A 58 -7.69 -0.37 -10.50
CA ASN A 58 -7.94 -1.07 -9.23
C ASN A 58 -8.31 -2.56 -9.37
N VAL A 59 -7.53 -3.44 -8.75
CA VAL A 59 -7.81 -4.90 -8.70
C VAL A 59 -8.56 -5.33 -7.44
N LEU A 60 -8.57 -4.45 -6.43
CA LEU A 60 -9.26 -4.63 -5.15
C LEU A 60 -10.35 -3.57 -4.97
N CYS A 61 -11.41 -3.94 -4.26
CA CYS A 61 -12.58 -3.11 -4.01
C CYS A 61 -13.01 -3.23 -2.55
N LEU A 62 -13.15 -2.09 -1.88
CA LEU A 62 -13.76 -1.98 -0.57
C LEU A 62 -15.16 -1.34 -0.72
N PRO A 63 -16.25 -2.05 -0.37
CA PRO A 63 -17.59 -1.46 -0.32
C PRO A 63 -17.62 -0.24 0.59
N ALA A 64 -18.34 0.81 0.20
CA ALA A 64 -18.35 2.10 0.92
C ALA A 64 -18.87 1.95 2.35
N GLU A 65 -19.76 1.00 2.57
CA GLU A 65 -20.37 0.66 3.86
C GLU A 65 -19.33 0.15 4.87
N LEU A 66 -18.26 -0.49 4.38
CA LEU A 66 -17.19 -1.06 5.21
C LEU A 66 -15.98 -0.14 5.34
N ALA A 67 -16.00 1.05 4.71
CA ALA A 67 -14.84 1.93 4.64
C ALA A 67 -14.34 2.40 6.02
N PHE A 68 -15.24 2.57 6.98
CA PHE A 68 -14.88 2.95 8.35
C PHE A 68 -14.40 1.75 9.17
N GLU A 69 -15.09 0.61 9.09
CA GLU A 69 -14.74 -0.61 9.84
C GLU A 69 -13.42 -1.22 9.37
N ARG A 70 -13.12 -1.09 8.08
CA ARG A 70 -11.91 -1.60 7.43
C ARG A 70 -11.02 -0.46 6.94
N ALA A 71 -10.83 0.55 7.79
CA ALA A 71 -10.00 1.70 7.47
C ALA A 71 -8.60 1.26 6.98
N GLY A 72 -8.16 1.85 5.86
CA GLY A 72 -6.88 1.53 5.23
C GLY A 72 -6.84 0.24 4.42
N SER A 73 -7.93 -0.56 4.40
CA SER A 73 -8.02 -1.74 3.55
C SER A 73 -8.17 -1.33 2.08
N ALA A 74 -7.49 -2.07 1.20
CA ALA A 74 -7.74 -2.04 -0.22
C ALA A 74 -8.98 -2.86 -0.63
N GLY A 75 -9.50 -3.68 0.29
CA GLY A 75 -10.69 -4.49 0.09
C GLY A 75 -10.39 -5.90 -0.42
N VAL A 76 -11.34 -6.43 -1.19
CA VAL A 76 -11.29 -7.79 -1.77
C VAL A 76 -11.21 -7.72 -3.30
N PRO A 77 -10.78 -8.80 -3.98
CA PRO A 77 -10.70 -8.80 -5.46
C PRO A 77 -12.01 -8.44 -6.14
N TYR A 78 -11.95 -7.70 -7.26
CA TYR A 78 -13.11 -7.49 -8.11
C TYR A 78 -13.65 -8.82 -8.67
N PRO A 79 -14.94 -8.88 -9.06
CA PRO A 79 -15.48 -10.02 -9.78
C PRO A 79 -14.60 -10.36 -10.99
N HIS A 80 -14.33 -11.67 -11.18
CA HIS A 80 -13.48 -12.20 -12.24
C HIS A 80 -11.98 -11.85 -12.16
N VAL A 81 -11.55 -11.22 -11.07
CA VAL A 81 -10.13 -11.07 -10.72
C VAL A 81 -9.79 -12.08 -9.64
N THR A 82 -8.74 -12.86 -9.88
CA THR A 82 -8.15 -13.75 -8.88
C THR A 82 -6.92 -13.07 -8.31
N CYS A 83 -6.82 -13.03 -6.98
CA CYS A 83 -5.62 -12.61 -6.28
C CYS A 83 -5.04 -13.76 -5.45
N ALA A 84 -3.72 -13.82 -5.38
CA ALA A 84 -2.98 -14.68 -4.47
C ALA A 84 -1.90 -13.85 -3.76
N ILE A 85 -1.38 -14.38 -2.64
CA ILE A 85 -0.20 -13.82 -1.98
C ILE A 85 0.92 -14.82 -2.17
N ALA A 86 2.09 -14.35 -2.60
CA ALA A 86 3.29 -15.18 -2.68
C ALA A 86 4.34 -14.72 -1.68
N ASP A 87 5.10 -15.66 -1.12
CA ASP A 87 6.29 -15.35 -0.35
C ASP A 87 7.31 -14.63 -1.25
N PRO A 88 7.79 -13.43 -0.89
CA PRO A 88 8.72 -12.67 -1.73
C PRO A 88 10.07 -13.34 -1.97
N VAL A 89 10.46 -14.31 -1.14
CA VAL A 89 11.75 -15.01 -1.19
C VAL A 89 11.59 -16.34 -1.92
N THR A 90 10.64 -17.17 -1.51
CA THR A 90 10.47 -18.52 -2.09
C THR A 90 9.60 -18.53 -3.34
N GLY A 91 8.75 -17.51 -3.52
CA GLY A 91 7.75 -17.45 -4.57
C GLY A 91 6.55 -18.39 -4.34
N GLU A 92 6.50 -19.08 -3.21
CA GLU A 92 5.39 -19.99 -2.87
C GLU A 92 4.11 -19.23 -2.60
N VAL A 93 2.99 -19.75 -3.09
CA VAL A 93 1.67 -19.16 -2.83
C VAL A 93 1.24 -19.50 -1.40
N LEU A 94 0.90 -18.46 -0.64
CA LEU A 94 0.49 -18.54 0.75
C LEU A 94 -1.04 -18.60 0.86
N ASP A 95 -1.54 -19.56 1.62
CA ASP A 95 -2.97 -19.74 1.94
C ASP A 95 -3.38 -18.98 3.20
N GLY A 96 -4.67 -18.67 3.34
CA GLY A 96 -5.22 -18.06 4.56
C GLY A 96 -4.68 -16.65 4.86
N GLU A 97 -4.52 -16.33 6.14
CA GLU A 97 -3.89 -15.07 6.58
C GLU A 97 -2.41 -15.09 6.23
N ALA A 98 -1.96 -14.08 5.49
CA ALA A 98 -0.60 -14.05 4.95
C ALA A 98 -0.13 -12.62 4.68
N THR A 99 1.19 -12.46 4.62
CA THR A 99 1.85 -11.24 4.13
C THR A 99 2.87 -11.62 3.07
N GLY A 100 2.83 -10.95 1.91
CA GLY A 100 3.70 -11.26 0.78
C GLY A 100 3.37 -10.45 -0.47
N GLU A 101 3.92 -10.84 -1.61
CA GLU A 101 3.65 -10.19 -2.89
C GLU A 101 2.20 -10.43 -3.33
N LEU A 102 1.49 -9.37 -3.75
CA LEU A 102 0.21 -9.52 -4.42
C LEU A 102 0.40 -10.04 -5.84
N LEU A 103 -0.16 -11.21 -6.13
CA LEU A 103 -0.28 -11.76 -7.46
C LEU A 103 -1.69 -11.53 -8.00
N VAL A 104 -1.80 -11.14 -9.27
CA VAL A 104 -3.10 -10.86 -9.92
C VAL A 104 -3.25 -11.66 -11.21
N ARG A 105 -4.44 -12.24 -11.41
CA ARG A 105 -4.83 -12.87 -12.67
C ARG A 105 -6.25 -12.47 -13.01
N GLY A 106 -6.49 -12.09 -14.26
CA GLY A 106 -7.82 -11.74 -14.72
C GLY A 106 -7.81 -11.07 -16.09
N PRO A 107 -9.00 -10.79 -16.64
CA PRO A 107 -9.15 -10.22 -17.97
C PRO A 107 -8.65 -8.77 -18.08
N SER A 108 -8.44 -8.07 -16.96
CA SER A 108 -7.95 -6.69 -16.92
C SER A 108 -6.42 -6.59 -16.87
N VAL A 109 -5.70 -7.69 -16.72
CA VAL A 109 -4.23 -7.70 -16.74
C VAL A 109 -3.76 -7.30 -18.13
N PHE A 110 -2.83 -6.34 -18.19
CA PHE A 110 -2.25 -5.88 -19.45
C PHE A 110 -1.57 -7.01 -20.26
N ALA A 111 -1.36 -6.79 -21.56
CA ALA A 111 -0.68 -7.76 -22.42
C ALA A 111 0.86 -7.77 -22.25
N GLY A 112 1.41 -6.81 -21.52
CA GLY A 112 2.85 -6.61 -21.35
C GLY A 112 3.31 -5.18 -21.68
N TYR A 113 4.60 -4.94 -21.49
CA TYR A 113 5.24 -3.67 -21.80
C TYR A 113 5.61 -3.57 -23.27
N LEU A 114 5.23 -2.46 -23.90
CA LEU A 114 5.54 -2.19 -25.30
C LEU A 114 7.06 -2.12 -25.50
N GLY A 115 7.60 -2.96 -26.38
CA GLY A 115 9.02 -2.97 -26.74
C GLY A 115 9.95 -3.48 -25.64
N ASN A 116 9.42 -4.04 -24.54
CA ASN A 116 10.22 -4.58 -23.44
C ASN A 116 9.75 -6.00 -23.05
N PRO A 117 10.12 -7.03 -23.83
CA PRO A 117 9.73 -8.41 -23.57
C PRO A 117 10.32 -8.94 -22.27
N ASP A 118 11.51 -8.50 -21.87
CA ASP A 118 12.17 -8.96 -20.64
C ASP A 118 11.42 -8.46 -19.39
N ALA A 119 11.06 -7.18 -19.35
CA ALA A 119 10.20 -6.66 -18.26
C ALA A 119 8.83 -7.35 -18.27
N THR A 120 8.29 -7.65 -19.45
CA THR A 120 7.02 -8.37 -19.56
C THR A 120 7.13 -9.78 -18.97
N ALA A 121 8.18 -10.52 -19.29
CA ALA A 121 8.42 -11.86 -18.75
C ALA A 121 8.71 -11.84 -17.24
N GLN A 122 9.29 -10.76 -16.71
CA GLN A 122 9.48 -10.59 -15.28
C GLN A 122 8.16 -10.29 -14.55
N SER A 123 7.30 -9.44 -15.10
CA SER A 123 6.02 -9.10 -14.46
C SER A 123 4.93 -10.14 -14.70
N LEU A 124 4.93 -10.85 -15.83
CA LEU A 124 3.95 -11.89 -16.17
C LEU A 124 4.61 -13.27 -16.13
N ARG A 125 4.46 -13.98 -15.00
CA ARG A 125 5.06 -15.31 -14.76
C ARG A 125 4.00 -16.30 -14.32
N GLY A 126 4.00 -17.51 -14.89
CA GLY A 126 3.06 -18.57 -14.49
C GLY A 126 1.57 -18.20 -14.62
N GLY A 127 1.24 -17.28 -15.55
CA GLY A 127 -0.12 -16.76 -15.71
C GLY A 127 -0.56 -15.78 -14.61
N TRP A 128 0.37 -15.26 -13.83
CA TRP A 128 0.15 -14.23 -12.83
C TRP A 128 0.90 -12.95 -13.19
N LEU A 129 0.26 -11.81 -12.93
CA LEU A 129 0.93 -10.52 -12.78
C LEU A 129 1.53 -10.44 -11.38
N HIS A 130 2.84 -10.33 -11.32
CA HIS A 130 3.63 -9.96 -10.15
C HIS A 130 3.60 -8.45 -10.01
N THR A 131 2.89 -7.95 -9.01
CA THR A 131 2.66 -6.51 -8.85
C THR A 131 3.86 -5.79 -8.25
N GLY A 132 4.74 -6.50 -7.53
CA GLY A 132 5.77 -5.92 -6.69
C GLY A 132 5.23 -5.18 -5.46
N ASP A 133 3.93 -5.30 -5.16
CA ASP A 133 3.32 -4.72 -3.96
C ASP A 133 3.31 -5.75 -2.84
N LEU A 134 3.86 -5.38 -1.68
CA LEU A 134 3.76 -6.14 -0.44
C LEU A 134 2.38 -5.89 0.17
N VAL A 135 1.60 -6.95 0.35
CA VAL A 135 0.26 -6.89 0.91
C VAL A 135 0.10 -7.85 2.08
N ARG A 136 -0.78 -7.49 3.01
CA ARG A 136 -1.31 -8.40 4.04
C ARG A 136 -2.74 -8.75 3.71
N ARG A 137 -3.10 -10.03 3.77
CA ARG A 137 -4.48 -10.54 3.72
C ARG A 137 -4.88 -11.05 5.11
N ASP A 138 -6.05 -10.65 5.59
CA ASP A 138 -6.61 -11.18 6.84
C ASP A 138 -7.42 -12.47 6.61
N ALA A 139 -7.87 -13.09 7.70
CA ALA A 139 -8.70 -14.29 7.67
C ALA A 139 -10.04 -14.12 6.91
N GLU A 140 -10.51 -12.89 6.71
CA GLU A 140 -11.75 -12.57 5.99
C GLU A 140 -11.51 -12.26 4.50
N GLY A 141 -10.25 -12.26 4.06
CA GLY A 141 -9.85 -12.04 2.67
C GLY A 141 -9.66 -10.57 2.28
N TYR A 142 -9.67 -9.65 3.25
CA TYR A 142 -9.37 -8.23 3.00
C TYR A 142 -7.87 -8.02 2.89
N HIS A 143 -7.47 -7.14 1.98
CA HIS A 143 -6.08 -6.84 1.72
C HIS A 143 -5.70 -5.44 2.19
N TRP A 144 -4.47 -5.28 2.68
CA TRP A 144 -3.84 -4.00 2.97
C TRP A 144 -2.54 -3.93 2.20
N VAL A 145 -2.36 -2.88 1.40
CA VAL A 145 -1.07 -2.62 0.76
C VAL A 145 -0.15 -2.00 1.80
N LEU A 146 0.95 -2.69 2.06
CA LEU A 146 1.91 -2.32 3.09
C LEU A 146 3.04 -1.49 2.49
N ASP A 147 3.67 -1.99 1.42
CA ASP A 147 4.82 -1.34 0.79
C ASP A 147 5.07 -1.85 -0.63
N ARG A 148 6.15 -1.36 -1.27
CA ARG A 148 6.75 -1.95 -2.47
C ARG A 148 7.87 -2.88 -2.07
N ILE A 149 7.95 -4.06 -2.70
CA ILE A 149 8.99 -5.05 -2.43
C ILE A 149 10.38 -4.45 -2.69
N ASP A 150 10.56 -3.72 -3.79
CA ASP A 150 11.85 -3.09 -4.15
C ASP A 150 12.23 -1.90 -3.23
N ASP A 151 11.28 -1.38 -2.44
CA ASP A 151 11.54 -0.31 -1.47
C ASP A 151 11.98 -0.88 -0.10
N LEU A 152 11.78 -2.18 0.16
CA LEU A 152 12.25 -2.83 1.38
C LEU A 152 13.78 -2.75 1.50
N TYR A 153 14.27 -2.75 2.73
CA TYR A 153 15.70 -2.88 3.03
C TYR A 153 15.90 -3.99 4.06
N ILE A 154 17.09 -4.60 4.08
CA ILE A 154 17.37 -5.78 4.89
C ILE A 154 18.30 -5.41 6.04
N THR A 155 17.78 -5.44 7.26
CA THR A 155 18.58 -5.22 8.47
C THR A 155 18.76 -6.51 9.23
N SER A 156 20.01 -6.98 9.33
CA SER A 156 20.37 -8.21 10.05
C SER A 156 19.62 -9.45 9.54
N GLY A 157 19.34 -9.54 8.24
CA GLY A 157 18.62 -10.65 7.62
C GLY A 157 17.10 -10.53 7.64
N GLU A 158 16.55 -9.47 8.22
CA GLU A 158 15.11 -9.23 8.32
C GLU A 158 14.67 -8.12 7.36
N ASN A 159 13.55 -8.33 6.66
CA ASN A 159 12.94 -7.31 5.80
C ASN A 159 12.32 -6.18 6.64
N VAL A 160 12.68 -4.95 6.33
CA VAL A 160 12.13 -3.75 6.97
C VAL A 160 11.41 -2.90 5.94
N SER A 161 10.14 -2.57 6.24
CA SER A 161 9.34 -1.62 5.45
C SER A 161 9.65 -0.19 5.87
N PRO A 162 10.19 0.66 4.95
CA PRO A 162 10.29 2.09 5.20
C PRO A 162 8.97 2.72 5.61
N VAL A 163 7.85 2.31 4.99
CA VAL A 163 6.54 2.89 5.27
C VAL A 163 6.11 2.65 6.73
N GLU A 164 6.36 1.46 7.27
CA GLU A 164 6.08 1.15 8.69
C GLU A 164 6.87 2.07 9.62
N VAL A 165 8.17 2.23 9.34
CA VAL A 165 9.06 3.10 10.13
C VAL A 165 8.65 4.57 9.99
N GLU A 166 8.27 5.02 8.80
CA GLU A 166 7.73 6.35 8.56
C GLU A 166 6.44 6.60 9.32
N GLN A 167 5.52 5.62 9.38
CA GLN A 167 4.29 5.77 10.17
C GLN A 167 4.58 5.90 11.66
N ALA A 168 5.52 5.12 12.19
CA ALA A 168 5.95 5.25 13.58
C ALA A 168 6.54 6.65 13.85
N LEU A 169 7.39 7.17 12.96
CA LEU A 169 7.96 8.52 13.11
C LEU A 169 6.92 9.63 12.94
N LEU A 170 5.96 9.49 12.02
CA LEU A 170 4.87 10.46 11.80
C LEU A 170 3.92 10.56 12.98
N ALA A 171 3.83 9.53 13.83
CA ALA A 171 3.04 9.56 15.05
C ALA A 171 3.63 10.50 16.12
N HIS A 172 4.91 10.89 16.00
CA HIS A 172 5.53 11.84 16.91
C HIS A 172 5.10 13.29 16.59
N PRO A 173 4.66 14.10 17.58
CA PRO A 173 4.11 15.44 17.34
C PRO A 173 5.13 16.43 16.72
N GLY A 174 6.43 16.19 16.93
CA GLY A 174 7.52 16.99 16.36
C GLY A 174 7.84 16.71 14.89
N VAL A 175 7.24 15.68 14.28
CA VAL A 175 7.49 15.32 12.88
C VAL A 175 6.40 15.92 11.98
N ALA A 176 6.82 16.65 10.94
CA ALA A 176 5.92 17.14 9.90
C ALA A 176 5.91 16.20 8.69
N ARG A 177 7.10 15.77 8.25
CA ARG A 177 7.28 14.81 7.15
C ARG A 177 8.49 13.95 7.44
N VAL A 178 8.49 12.76 6.87
CA VAL A 178 9.61 11.81 6.97
C VAL A 178 9.71 10.97 5.71
N ALA A 179 10.93 10.58 5.37
CA ALA A 179 11.23 9.51 4.44
C ALA A 179 12.28 8.60 5.05
N VAL A 180 12.11 7.29 4.91
CA VAL A 180 13.08 6.30 5.35
C VAL A 180 13.66 5.59 4.14
N VAL A 181 14.97 5.36 4.17
CA VAL A 181 15.70 4.57 3.18
C VAL A 181 16.67 3.62 3.88
N GLY A 182 16.84 2.42 3.32
CA GLY A 182 17.97 1.56 3.66
C GLY A 182 19.27 2.15 3.15
N VAL A 183 20.29 2.15 4.01
CA VAL A 183 21.67 2.52 3.67
C VAL A 183 22.62 1.39 4.08
N PRO A 184 23.76 1.19 3.38
CA PRO A 184 24.72 0.15 3.74
C PRO A 184 25.25 0.30 5.18
N ASP A 185 25.39 -0.82 5.88
CA ASP A 185 25.97 -0.92 7.23
C ASP A 185 26.86 -2.16 7.29
N GLU A 186 28.12 -1.97 7.72
CA GLU A 186 29.13 -3.04 7.74
C GLU A 186 28.75 -4.26 8.59
N ARG A 187 27.91 -4.08 9.61
CA ARG A 187 27.55 -5.13 10.57
C ARG A 187 26.21 -5.77 10.27
N ARG A 188 25.29 -5.02 9.67
CA ARG A 188 23.89 -5.42 9.51
C ARG A 188 23.45 -5.59 8.06
N GLY A 189 24.36 -5.35 7.11
CA GLY A 189 24.05 -5.31 5.67
C GLY A 189 23.48 -3.95 5.31
N GLU A 190 22.26 -3.67 5.76
CA GLU A 190 21.63 -2.36 5.65
C GLU A 190 20.98 -1.92 6.97
N VAL A 191 20.81 -0.62 7.14
CA VAL A 191 20.08 0.00 8.24
C VAL A 191 19.20 1.13 7.73
N GLY A 192 18.14 1.44 8.47
CA GLY A 192 17.29 2.58 8.14
C GLY A 192 17.97 3.91 8.46
N LEU A 193 18.01 4.82 7.49
CA LEU A 193 18.22 6.25 7.70
C LEU A 193 16.88 6.97 7.55
N ALA A 194 16.50 7.74 8.56
CA ALA A 194 15.31 8.60 8.50
C ALA A 194 15.67 10.05 8.17
N LEU A 195 15.11 10.59 7.10
CA LEU A 195 15.17 12.01 6.76
C LEU A 195 13.90 12.68 7.29
N VAL A 196 14.04 13.61 8.23
CA VAL A 196 12.93 14.19 8.98
C VAL A 196 12.83 15.70 8.75
N VAL A 197 11.63 16.15 8.38
CA VAL A 197 11.25 17.56 8.41
C VAL A 197 10.51 17.81 9.72
N ARG A 198 11.04 18.72 10.54
CA ARG A 198 10.44 19.08 11.83
C ARG A 198 9.16 19.88 11.64
N ARG A 199 8.23 19.71 12.58
CA ARG A 199 7.09 20.61 12.70
C ARG A 199 7.55 21.98 13.22
N PRO A 200 7.15 23.10 12.59
CA PRO A 200 7.49 24.43 13.08
C PRO A 200 7.06 24.61 14.55
N GLY A 201 7.95 25.18 15.37
CA GLY A 201 7.67 25.47 16.77
C GLY A 201 7.76 24.28 17.73
N VAL A 202 8.10 23.08 17.27
CA VAL A 202 8.32 21.91 18.14
C VAL A 202 9.80 21.52 18.11
N ALA A 203 10.48 21.65 19.25
CA ALA A 203 11.83 21.15 19.42
C ALA A 203 11.80 19.63 19.54
N VAL A 204 12.60 18.94 18.72
CA VAL A 204 12.78 17.49 18.76
C VAL A 204 14.19 17.16 18.27
N ASP A 205 14.87 16.28 18.98
CA ASP A 205 16.19 15.77 18.59
C ASP A 205 16.11 14.32 18.09
N GLU A 206 17.24 13.81 17.63
CA GLU A 206 17.36 12.44 17.12
C GLU A 206 17.07 11.40 18.21
N VAL A 207 17.59 11.62 19.42
CA VAL A 207 17.45 10.67 20.53
C VAL A 207 15.98 10.44 20.86
N ALA A 208 15.19 11.51 20.98
CA ALA A 208 13.76 11.43 21.24
C ALA A 208 13.00 10.66 20.16
N LEU A 209 13.35 10.85 18.88
CA LEU A 209 12.72 10.12 17.77
C LEU A 209 13.08 8.64 17.75
N LEU A 210 14.34 8.30 18.04
CA LEU A 210 14.78 6.92 18.13
C LEU A 210 14.12 6.20 19.31
N GLU A 211 13.98 6.86 20.46
CA GLU A 211 13.23 6.32 21.61
C GLU A 211 11.75 6.11 21.27
N HIS A 212 11.11 7.10 20.64
CA HIS A 212 9.74 6.99 20.16
C HIS A 212 9.52 5.77 19.23
N CYS A 213 10.49 5.49 18.36
CA CYS A 213 10.49 4.31 17.49
C CYS A 213 10.68 3.01 18.28
N ARG A 214 11.57 2.96 19.27
CA ARG A 214 11.82 1.75 20.08
C ARG A 214 10.60 1.29 20.87
N GLU A 215 9.71 2.21 21.23
CA GLU A 215 8.44 1.88 21.89
C GLU A 215 7.41 1.22 20.96
N ARG A 216 7.56 1.39 19.63
CA ARG A 216 6.52 1.04 18.62
C ARG A 216 6.98 -0.02 17.64
N LEU A 217 8.29 -0.16 17.45
CA LEU A 217 8.89 -1.01 16.44
C LEU A 217 9.79 -2.07 17.08
N ALA A 218 9.87 -3.23 16.42
CA ALA A 218 10.89 -4.22 16.75
C ALA A 218 12.30 -3.61 16.57
N ARG A 219 13.26 -4.05 17.40
CA ARG A 219 14.60 -3.46 17.47
C ARG A 219 15.32 -3.35 16.12
N PHE A 220 15.17 -4.32 15.23
CA PHE A 220 15.82 -4.33 13.92
C PHE A 220 15.19 -3.36 12.91
N LYS A 221 13.96 -2.88 13.17
CA LYS A 221 13.26 -1.91 12.32
C LYS A 221 13.55 -0.46 12.70
N VAL A 222 14.04 -0.23 13.93
CA VAL A 222 14.40 1.12 14.40
C VAL A 222 15.53 1.67 13.52
N PRO A 223 15.38 2.90 12.96
CA PRO A 223 16.45 3.55 12.21
C PRO A 223 17.76 3.58 12.99
N ALA A 224 18.89 3.47 12.30
CA ALA A 224 20.19 3.67 12.91
C ALA A 224 20.51 5.16 13.10
N GLU A 225 19.99 6.01 12.21
CA GLU A 225 20.30 7.44 12.18
C GLU A 225 19.03 8.25 11.79
N VAL A 226 18.91 9.45 12.35
CA VAL A 226 17.91 10.46 11.96
C VAL A 226 18.61 11.74 11.52
N ARG A 227 18.43 12.12 10.25
CA ARG A 227 18.92 13.39 9.69
C ARG A 227 17.78 14.37 9.50
N PHE A 228 17.95 15.57 10.04
CA PHE A 228 16.98 16.65 9.86
C PHE A 228 17.25 17.42 8.57
N VAL A 229 16.21 17.58 7.75
CA VAL A 229 16.27 18.29 6.47
C VAL A 229 15.20 19.37 6.40
N ALA A 230 15.46 20.42 5.61
CA ALA A 230 14.50 21.50 5.39
C ALA A 230 13.30 21.02 4.56
N GLU A 231 13.55 20.21 3.53
CA GLU A 231 12.52 19.53 2.74
C GLU A 231 12.98 18.12 2.33
N LEU A 232 12.03 17.29 1.94
CA LEU A 232 12.32 16.00 1.32
C LEU A 232 12.27 16.16 -0.20
N PRO A 233 13.13 15.45 -0.96
CA PRO A 233 13.01 15.45 -2.41
C PRO A 233 11.71 14.76 -2.85
N HIS A 234 10.92 15.47 -3.64
CA HIS A 234 9.66 14.98 -4.20
C HIS A 234 9.80 14.67 -5.68
N GLY A 235 9.11 13.62 -6.15
CA GLY A 235 8.79 13.48 -7.57
C GLY A 235 7.55 14.29 -7.96
N SER A 236 7.18 14.23 -9.24
CA SER A 236 6.04 14.95 -9.85
C SER A 236 4.64 14.64 -9.27
N LEU A 237 4.54 13.77 -8.27
CA LEU A 237 3.28 13.32 -7.65
C LEU A 237 3.30 13.37 -6.10
N ASP A 238 4.16 14.18 -5.48
CA ASP A 238 4.36 14.26 -4.01
C ASP A 238 4.85 12.92 -3.38
N LYS A 239 5.13 11.91 -4.21
CA LYS A 239 5.77 10.66 -3.81
C LYS A 239 7.28 10.89 -3.70
N VAL A 240 7.83 10.56 -2.53
CA VAL A 240 9.27 10.50 -2.31
C VAL A 240 9.87 9.42 -3.22
N ARG A 241 10.89 9.78 -4.00
CA ARG A 241 11.64 8.83 -4.84
C ARG A 241 12.78 8.24 -4.02
N ARG A 242 12.56 7.07 -3.42
CA ARG A 242 13.55 6.39 -2.56
C ARG A 242 14.84 6.03 -3.29
N ALA A 243 14.77 5.64 -4.56
CA ALA A 243 15.96 5.42 -5.38
C ALA A 243 16.87 6.67 -5.43
N THR A 244 16.28 7.85 -5.73
CA THR A 244 17.02 9.12 -5.74
C THR A 244 17.53 9.52 -4.35
N LEU A 245 16.82 9.14 -3.28
CA LEU A 245 17.30 9.36 -1.92
C LEU A 245 18.50 8.50 -1.56
N ARG A 246 18.49 7.21 -1.94
CA ARG A 246 19.62 6.29 -1.72
C ARG A 246 20.88 6.84 -2.40
N GLU A 247 20.78 7.32 -3.63
CA GLU A 247 21.90 7.94 -4.36
C GLU A 247 22.47 9.18 -3.65
N ARG A 248 21.62 10.08 -3.15
CA ARG A 248 22.03 11.31 -2.47
C ARG A 248 22.67 11.10 -1.10
N VAL A 249 22.33 9.99 -0.45
CA VAL A 249 22.81 9.67 0.89
C VAL A 249 24.07 8.79 0.84
N GLY A 250 24.20 7.96 -0.20
CA GLY A 250 25.37 7.10 -0.43
C GLY A 250 26.56 7.78 -1.13
N SER A 251 26.46 9.07 -1.45
CA SER A 251 27.57 9.93 -1.90
C SER A 251 28.12 10.74 -0.73
#